data_AF-A0AAV0N0L0-F1
#
_entry.id   AF-A0AAV0N0L0-F1
#
_cell.length_a   1.000
_cell.length_b   1.000
_cell.length_c   1.000
_cell.angle_alpha   90.00
_cell.angle_beta   90.00
_cell.angle_gamma   90.00
#
_symmetry.space_group_name_H-M   'P 1'
#
loop_
_entity.id
_entity.type
_entity.pdbx_description
1 polymer ?
#
loop_
_entity_poly.entity_id
_entity_poly.type
_entity_poly.pdbx_seq_one_letter_code
_entity_poly.pdbx_strand_id
1 'polypeptide(L)'
;MGKRKKVNDEEDNGACSTKYFLWPEHLDKPFADCILECFEKGLIVDGICKNGVYGLLARMMEAKVSGCGVKANPHVEGRIKKMEEDLASNDVHEKS
;
A
#
# COMPACT_ATOMS: atom_id res chain seq x y z
N MET A 1 -11.76 23.21 -42.62
CA MET A 1 -12.28 21.94 -42.03
C MET A 1 -11.10 21.09 -41.60
N GLY A 2 -11.13 20.50 -40.40
CA GLY A 2 -10.29 19.35 -40.04
C GLY A 2 -8.95 19.62 -39.36
N LYS A 3 -8.98 19.81 -38.03
CA LYS A 3 -7.85 19.58 -37.10
C LYS A 3 -7.16 18.24 -37.36
N ARG A 4 -5.84 18.16 -37.11
CA ARG A 4 -5.20 17.10 -36.31
C ARG A 4 -3.74 17.46 -36.01
N LYS A 5 -3.54 17.84 -34.74
CA LYS A 5 -2.26 18.03 -34.06
C LYS A 5 -1.58 16.67 -33.93
N LYS A 6 -0.40 16.51 -34.53
CA LYS A 6 0.55 15.43 -34.20
C LYS A 6 1.53 16.02 -33.20
N VAL A 7 1.38 15.65 -31.94
CA VAL A 7 2.46 15.71 -30.96
C VAL A 7 3.18 14.37 -31.08
N ASN A 8 4.39 14.38 -31.59
CA ASN A 8 5.37 13.31 -31.35
C ASN A 8 6.09 13.75 -30.06
N ASP A 9 6.00 12.98 -28.98
CA ASP A 9 6.89 11.85 -28.68
C ASP A 9 8.36 12.29 -28.77
N GLU A 10 8.91 12.68 -27.62
CA GLU A 10 10.31 12.44 -27.22
C GLU A 10 10.49 13.03 -25.81
N GLU A 11 10.21 12.21 -24.78
CA GLU A 11 10.91 12.31 -23.50
C GLU A 11 11.68 11.01 -23.30
N ASP A 12 12.92 11.05 -23.80
CA ASP A 12 14.07 10.33 -23.29
C ASP A 12 14.20 10.60 -21.78
N ASN A 13 14.33 9.54 -20.97
CA ASN A 13 15.19 9.52 -19.78
C ASN A 13 15.25 8.08 -19.24
N GLY A 14 16.38 7.41 -19.50
CA GLY A 14 16.67 6.12 -18.91
C GLY A 14 16.82 6.18 -17.39
N ALA A 15 16.08 5.32 -16.68
CA ALA A 15 16.43 4.89 -15.33
C ALA A 15 15.70 3.58 -14.98
N CYS A 16 16.50 2.53 -14.73
CA CYS A 16 16.23 1.30 -13.98
C CYS A 16 14.79 0.76 -13.91
N SER A 17 14.57 -0.38 -14.56
CA SER A 17 13.33 -1.17 -14.54
C SER A 17 12.95 -1.64 -13.13
N THR A 18 12.28 -0.78 -12.36
CA THR A 18 11.55 -1.18 -11.17
C THR A 18 10.26 -0.37 -11.16
N LYS A 19 9.14 -1.01 -11.52
CA LYS A 19 7.81 -0.40 -11.45
C LYS A 19 7.53 -0.05 -9.99
N TYR A 20 7.73 1.22 -9.60
CA TYR A 20 7.36 1.71 -8.29
C TYR A 20 5.86 1.51 -8.12
N PHE A 21 5.47 0.65 -7.19
CA PHE A 21 4.06 0.48 -6.84
C PHE A 21 3.63 1.69 -6.03
N LEU A 22 2.94 2.62 -6.68
CA LEU A 22 2.33 3.75 -6.00
C LEU A 22 1.08 3.24 -5.30
N TRP A 23 1.03 3.37 -3.97
CA TRP A 23 -0.14 2.98 -3.18
C TRP A 23 -1.31 3.91 -3.53
N PRO A 24 -2.38 3.41 -4.16
CA PRO A 24 -3.54 4.22 -4.50
C PRO A 24 -4.40 4.49 -3.27
N GLU A 25 -4.94 5.70 -3.14
CA GLU A 25 -5.81 6.07 -2.00
C GLU A 25 -7.08 5.21 -1.90
N HIS A 26 -7.58 4.72 -3.04
CA HIS A 26 -8.75 3.82 -3.04
C HIS A 26 -8.45 2.44 -2.44
N LEU A 27 -7.17 2.07 -2.27
CA LEU A 27 -6.77 0.84 -1.58
C LEU A 27 -6.69 1.02 -0.07
N ASP A 28 -6.62 2.25 0.47
CA ASP A 28 -6.54 2.46 1.92
C ASP A 28 -7.77 1.93 2.66
N LYS A 29 -8.97 2.20 2.13
CA LYS A 29 -10.22 1.72 2.76
C LYS A 29 -10.31 0.18 2.83
N PRO A 30 -10.16 -0.59 1.72
CA PRO A 30 -10.17 -2.04 1.80
C PRO A 30 -9.00 -2.60 2.60
N PHE A 31 -7.85 -1.92 2.60
CA PHE A 31 -6.69 -2.33 3.38
C PHE A 31 -6.89 -2.18 4.88
N ALA A 32 -7.47 -1.07 5.32
CA ALA A 32 -7.85 -0.85 6.72
C ALA A 32 -8.86 -1.92 7.19
N ASP A 33 -9.82 -2.27 6.34
CA ASP A 33 -10.80 -3.33 6.61
C ASP A 33 -10.12 -4.71 6.77
N CYS A 34 -9.14 -5.03 5.92
CA CYS A 34 -8.33 -6.26 6.06
C CYS A 34 -7.49 -6.29 7.34
N ILE A 35 -6.91 -5.15 7.74
CA ILE A 35 -6.14 -5.03 8.99
C ILE A 35 -7.05 -5.21 10.20
N LEU A 36 -8.23 -4.58 10.20
CA LEU A 36 -9.21 -4.73 11.26
C LEU A 36 -9.63 -6.20 11.42
N GLU A 37 -9.92 -6.88 10.30
CA GLU A 37 -10.29 -8.30 10.33
C GLU A 37 -9.14 -9.18 10.88
N CYS A 38 -7.88 -8.86 10.53
CA CYS A 38 -6.73 -9.55 11.09
C CYS A 38 -6.54 -9.26 12.59
N PHE A 39 -6.85 -8.06 13.05
CA PHE A 39 -6.82 -7.69 14.46
C PHE A 39 -7.90 -8.43 15.26
N GLU A 40 -9.14 -8.46 14.77
CA GLU A 40 -10.26 -9.20 15.39
C GLU A 40 -9.97 -10.71 15.48
N LYS A 41 -9.23 -11.26 14.51
CA LYS A 41 -8.78 -12.66 14.52
C LYS A 41 -7.57 -12.92 15.42
N GLY A 42 -6.99 -11.91 16.06
CA GLY A 42 -5.78 -12.02 16.89
C GLY A 42 -4.52 -12.38 16.09
N LEU A 43 -4.50 -12.03 14.80
CA LEU A 43 -3.35 -12.19 13.90
C LEU A 43 -2.40 -10.98 14.00
N ILE A 44 -2.96 -9.82 14.29
CA ILE A 44 -2.23 -8.60 14.65
C ILE A 44 -2.52 -8.37 16.13
N VAL A 45 -1.47 -8.29 16.95
CA VAL A 45 -1.58 -8.07 18.39
C VAL A 45 -0.62 -6.95 18.76
N ASP A 46 -1.13 -5.90 19.39
CA ASP A 46 -0.32 -4.76 19.83
C ASP A 46 0.48 -4.09 18.69
N GLY A 47 -0.11 -4.02 17.49
CA GLY A 47 0.57 -3.51 16.28
C GLY A 47 1.54 -4.51 15.64
N ILE A 48 1.88 -5.61 16.31
CA ILE A 48 2.80 -6.62 15.80
C ILE A 48 2.06 -7.59 14.88
N CYS A 49 2.47 -7.61 13.60
CA CYS A 49 1.99 -8.57 12.63
C CYS A 49 2.66 -9.94 12.83
N LYS A 50 1.88 -11.01 13.02
CA LYS A 50 2.43 -12.38 13.02
C LYS A 50 3.01 -12.75 11.65
N ASN A 51 3.95 -13.71 11.66
CA ASN A 51 4.56 -14.19 10.43
C ASN A 51 3.49 -14.78 9.49
N GLY A 52 3.50 -14.37 8.22
CA GLY A 52 2.49 -14.75 7.22
C GLY A 52 1.26 -13.82 7.12
N VAL A 53 1.07 -12.88 8.05
CA VAL A 53 -0.06 -11.91 7.98
C VAL A 53 0.03 -11.03 6.73
N TYR A 54 1.23 -10.61 6.31
CA TYR A 54 1.42 -9.85 5.07
C TYR A 54 0.90 -10.60 3.84
N GLY A 55 1.11 -11.92 3.79
CA GLY A 55 0.61 -12.80 2.73
C GLY A 55 -0.91 -12.92 2.75
N LEU A 56 -1.48 -13.00 3.95
CA LEU A 56 -2.93 -13.04 4.14
C LEU A 56 -3.58 -11.72 3.70
N LEU A 57 -3.03 -10.58 4.14
CA LEU A 57 -3.50 -9.24 3.76
C LEU A 57 -3.45 -9.03 2.25
N ALA A 58 -2.38 -9.47 1.57
CA ALA A 58 -2.30 -9.38 0.11
C ALA A 58 -3.40 -10.20 -0.58
N ARG A 59 -3.70 -11.42 -0.09
CA ARG A 59 -4.79 -12.25 -0.62
C ARG A 59 -6.17 -11.63 -0.36
N MET A 60 -6.39 -11.08 0.83
CA MET A 60 -7.63 -10.39 1.16
C MET A 60 -7.82 -9.14 0.29
N MET A 61 -6.74 -8.40 0.03
CA MET A 61 -6.76 -7.24 -0.87
C MET A 61 -7.08 -7.64 -2.32
N GLU A 62 -6.52 -8.75 -2.81
CA GLU A 62 -6.84 -9.26 -4.15
C GLU A 62 -8.30 -9.75 -4.25
N ALA A 63 -8.85 -10.29 -3.15
CA ALA A 63 -10.25 -10.69 -3.06
C ALA A 63 -11.22 -9.49 -3.00
N LYS A 64 -10.87 -8.41 -2.29
CA LYS A 64 -11.70 -7.18 -2.20
C LYS A 64 -11.56 -6.29 -3.43
N VAL A 65 -10.35 -6.17 -3.96
CA VAL A 65 -10.01 -5.36 -5.14
C VAL A 65 -9.24 -6.21 -6.12
N SER A 66 -9.99 -6.87 -7.01
CA SER A 66 -9.41 -7.73 -8.04
C SER A 66 -8.50 -6.92 -8.97
N GLY A 67 -7.30 -7.44 -9.22
CA GLY A 67 -6.31 -6.77 -10.07
C GLY A 67 -5.59 -5.58 -9.42
N CYS A 68 -5.66 -5.41 -8.09
CA CYS A 68 -4.96 -4.34 -7.39
C CYS A 68 -3.42 -4.43 -7.50
N GLY A 69 -2.87 -5.60 -7.83
CA GLY A 69 -1.42 -5.80 -7.99
C GLY A 69 -0.63 -5.65 -6.68
N VAL A 70 -1.31 -5.65 -5.53
CA VAL A 70 -0.71 -5.56 -4.20
C VAL A 70 0.01 -6.87 -3.89
N LYS A 71 1.29 -6.78 -3.56
CA LYS A 71 2.09 -7.92 -3.09
C LYS A 71 2.35 -7.80 -1.60
N ALA A 72 2.41 -8.95 -0.92
CA ALA A 72 2.76 -9.03 0.50
C ALA A 72 4.07 -8.29 0.81
N ASN A 73 5.10 -8.56 0.01
CA ASN A 73 6.35 -7.83 0.02
C ASN A 73 6.64 -7.37 -1.44
N PRO A 74 7.01 -6.10 -1.69
CA PRO A 74 7.28 -5.06 -0.69
C PRO A 74 6.08 -4.17 -0.32
N HIS A 75 4.91 -4.33 -0.93
CA HIS A 75 3.85 -3.30 -0.85
C HIS A 75 3.13 -3.27 0.51
N VAL A 76 2.61 -4.41 0.98
CA VAL A 76 1.88 -4.49 2.25
C VAL A 76 2.82 -4.25 3.43
N GLU A 77 3.97 -4.93 3.45
CA GLU A 77 4.99 -4.75 4.49
C GLU A 77 5.44 -3.29 4.61
N GLY A 78 5.76 -2.64 3.48
CA GLY A 78 6.17 -1.24 3.46
C GLY A 78 5.07 -0.29 3.93
N ARG A 79 3.79 -0.59 3.62
CA ARG A 79 2.67 0.23 4.07
C ARG A 79 2.45 0.11 5.57
N ILE A 80 2.54 -1.10 6.13
CA ILE A 80 2.43 -1.35 7.58
C ILE A 80 3.54 -0.66 8.33
N LYS A 81 4.79 -0.86 7.89
CA LYS A 81 5.94 -0.21 8.51
C LYS A 81 5.79 1.32 8.51
N LYS A 82 5.33 1.89 7.39
CA LYS A 82 5.07 3.33 7.30
C LYS A 82 3.99 3.77 8.30
N MET A 83 2.89 3.02 8.44
CA MET A 83 1.87 3.30 9.45
C MET A 83 2.41 3.19 10.88
N GLU A 84 3.26 2.21 11.18
CA GLU A 84 3.91 2.09 12.49
C GLU A 84 4.84 3.29 12.77
N GLU A 85 5.63 3.74 11.80
CA GLU A 85 6.49 4.92 11.91
C GLU A 85 5.68 6.21 12.09
N ASP A 86 4.57 6.37 11.37
CA ASP A 86 3.65 7.50 11.51
C ASP A 86 3.01 7.49 12.91
N LEU A 87 2.57 6.34 13.42
CA LEU A 87 2.00 6.21 14.77
C LEU A 87 3.03 6.45 15.88
N ALA A 88 4.24 5.92 15.74
CA ALA A 88 5.34 6.12 16.69
C ALA A 88 5.81 7.58 16.72
N SER A 89 5.75 8.31 15.61
CA SER A 89 6.11 9.73 15.55
C SER A 89 5.11 10.66 16.25
N ASN A 90 3.87 10.22 16.48
CA ASN A 90 2.85 11.01 17.16
C ASN A 90 2.93 10.93 18.71
N ASP A 91 3.75 10.03 19.28
CA ASP A 91 3.92 9.90 20.73
C ASP A 91 4.74 11.06 21.36
N VAL A 92 5.28 11.97 20.54
CA VAL A 92 6.16 13.06 21.01
C VAL A 92 5.44 14.41 21.21
N HIS A 93 4.11 14.51 21.01
CA HIS A 93 3.41 15.82 21.09
C HIS A 93 2.32 15.98 22.15
N GLU A 94 2.32 15.17 23.22
CA GLU A 94 1.51 15.44 24.43
C GLU A 94 2.39 15.68 25.67
N LYS A 95 3.33 16.63 25.58
CA LYS A 95 3.88 17.34 26.73
C LYS A 95 4.28 18.75 26.32
N SER A 96 3.32 19.67 26.37
CA SER A 96 3.59 21.08 26.69
C SER A 96 2.32 21.83 27.06
#